data_AF-A0A2N6NUJ9-F1
#
_entry.id   AF-A0A2N6NUJ9-F1
#
_cell.length_a   1.000
_cell.length_b   1.000
_cell.length_c   1.000
_cell.angle_alpha   90.00
_cell.angle_beta   90.00
_cell.angle_gamma   90.00
#
_symmetry.space_group_name_H-M   'P 1'
#
loop_
_entity.id
_entity.type
_entity.pdbx_description
1 polymer ?
#
loop_
_entity_poly.entity_id
_entity_poly.type
_entity_poly.pdbx_seq_one_letter_code
_entity_poly.pdbx_strand_id
1 'polypeptide(L)'
;MQSKAAISLTFALSAFSAAAVTIDRRIVGGEDAKDGEFPSVRHDSGGVEAKVANRTSHPEYLLSEYDNTKPYANNDIGIIKLASPIKKSDKIDYASLPADGSDAMVGSMGTVAGWGVQEADWTFAGDVAEENLAKVTLPVHAREVCDKLEPSVKGRDTVLCIGGNGKSACRYDSGGGFFDDTTSQVVGVA
;
A
#
# COMPACT_ATOMS: atom_id res chain seq x y z
N MET A 1 -15.98 -18.25 -36.22
CA MET A 1 -14.98 -19.35 -36.30
C MET A 1 -13.69 -18.77 -36.86
N GLN A 2 -12.75 -18.39 -35.99
CA GLN A 2 -11.39 -18.04 -36.38
C GLN A 2 -10.45 -18.66 -35.36
N SER A 3 -9.79 -19.72 -35.79
CA SER A 3 -8.72 -20.40 -35.09
C SER A 3 -7.51 -19.46 -35.06
N LYS A 4 -6.96 -19.21 -33.87
CA LYS A 4 -5.60 -18.69 -33.73
C LYS A 4 -4.82 -19.67 -32.87
N ALA A 5 -3.90 -20.37 -33.52
CA ALA A 5 -2.94 -21.26 -32.90
C ALA A 5 -1.98 -20.45 -32.03
N ALA A 6 -1.75 -20.88 -30.79
CA ALA A 6 -0.63 -20.45 -29.98
C ALA A 6 0.48 -21.50 -30.12
N ILE A 7 1.62 -21.05 -30.63
CA ILE A 7 2.85 -21.83 -30.73
C ILE A 7 3.39 -21.99 -29.31
N SER A 8 3.42 -23.24 -28.82
CA SER A 8 4.07 -23.59 -27.56
C SER A 8 5.58 -23.60 -27.79
N LEU A 9 6.31 -22.70 -27.12
CA LEU A 9 7.76 -22.71 -27.08
C LEU A 9 8.20 -23.27 -25.72
N THR A 10 8.40 -24.58 -25.67
CA THR A 10 8.93 -25.28 -24.49
C THR A 10 10.44 -25.07 -24.43
N PHE A 11 10.92 -24.28 -23.47
CA PHE A 11 12.31 -24.35 -23.03
C PHE A 11 12.39 -25.26 -21.81
N ALA A 12 12.93 -26.46 -22.01
CA ALA A 12 13.39 -27.31 -20.93
C ALA A 12 14.73 -26.74 -20.42
N LEU A 13 14.78 -26.32 -19.16
CA LEU A 13 16.03 -26.11 -18.44
C LEU A 13 16.00 -26.92 -17.14
N SER A 14 16.90 -27.91 -17.12
CA SER A 14 17.47 -28.64 -15.99
C SER A 14 16.88 -28.41 -14.58
N ALA A 15 16.43 -29.51 -13.98
CA ALA A 15 16.10 -29.60 -12.56
C ALA A 15 17.29 -29.18 -11.68
N PHE A 16 17.11 -28.10 -10.92
CA PHE A 16 17.80 -27.90 -9.65
C PHE A 16 16.80 -28.21 -8.53
N SER A 17 16.96 -29.38 -7.90
CA SER A 17 16.41 -29.61 -6.58
C SER A 17 17.41 -29.06 -5.58
N ALA A 18 17.19 -27.82 -5.17
CA ALA A 18 17.60 -27.25 -3.90
C ALA A 18 16.38 -26.45 -3.45
N ALA A 19 16.01 -26.58 -2.19
CA ALA A 19 14.78 -26.10 -1.56
C ALA A 19 14.13 -24.90 -2.27
N ALA A 20 12.82 -24.97 -2.49
CA ALA A 20 12.01 -23.80 -2.79
C ALA A 20 12.23 -22.75 -1.70
N VAL A 21 13.25 -21.92 -1.89
CA VAL A 21 13.29 -20.57 -1.35
C VAL A 21 12.24 -19.88 -2.19
N THR A 22 11.00 -19.91 -1.69
CA THR A 22 9.99 -18.95 -2.07
C THR A 22 10.65 -17.59 -1.88
N ILE A 23 11.08 -16.99 -2.98
CA ILE A 23 11.41 -15.58 -3.01
C ILE A 23 10.06 -14.92 -2.75
N ASP A 24 9.82 -14.65 -1.48
CA ASP A 24 8.56 -14.15 -0.97
C ASP A 24 8.44 -12.71 -1.43
N ARG A 25 7.82 -12.58 -2.59
CA ARG A 25 7.25 -11.33 -3.05
C ARG A 25 6.29 -10.85 -1.94
N ARG A 26 6.56 -9.72 -1.26
CA ARG A 26 5.61 -8.95 -0.39
C ARG A 26 5.86 -7.44 -0.34
N ILE A 27 4.84 -6.65 0.07
CA ILE A 27 5.08 -5.43 0.88
C ILE A 27 6.34 -5.69 1.70
N VAL A 28 7.38 -4.86 1.65
CA VAL A 28 8.73 -5.32 2.07
C VAL A 28 8.64 -6.01 3.44
N GLY A 29 9.02 -7.30 3.51
CA GLY A 29 8.93 -8.14 4.72
C GLY A 29 7.52 -8.41 5.31
N GLY A 30 6.48 -8.30 4.50
CA GLY A 30 5.07 -8.58 4.80
C GLY A 30 4.67 -10.06 4.63
N GLU A 31 3.39 -10.33 4.77
CA GLU A 31 2.78 -11.65 4.60
C GLU A 31 1.47 -11.56 3.80
N ASP A 32 1.09 -12.67 3.15
CA ASP A 32 -0.18 -12.77 2.45
C ASP A 32 -1.34 -12.65 3.46
N ALA A 33 -2.35 -11.86 3.12
CA ALA A 33 -3.59 -11.81 3.86
C ALA A 33 -4.27 -13.18 3.84
N LYS A 34 -4.66 -13.67 5.01
CA LYS A 34 -5.32 -14.98 5.13
C LYS A 34 -6.81 -14.83 4.85
N ASP A 35 -7.42 -15.92 4.39
CA ASP A 35 -8.86 -16.00 4.23
C ASP A 35 -9.60 -15.61 5.52
N GLY A 36 -10.51 -14.64 5.40
CA GLY A 36 -11.30 -14.13 6.52
C GLY A 36 -10.65 -13.01 7.32
N GLU A 37 -9.37 -12.68 7.09
CA GLU A 37 -8.76 -11.48 7.68
C GLU A 37 -9.24 -10.21 6.98
N PHE A 38 -9.37 -10.28 5.65
CA PHE A 38 -9.94 -9.22 4.84
C PHE A 38 -11.18 -9.73 4.10
N PRO A 39 -12.19 -8.87 3.89
CA PRO A 39 -13.38 -9.30 3.18
C PRO A 39 -13.17 -9.52 1.68
N SER A 40 -12.08 -8.98 1.12
CA SER A 40 -11.60 -9.27 -0.23
C SER A 40 -10.08 -9.36 -0.25
N VAL A 41 -9.55 -10.48 -0.74
CA VAL A 41 -8.10 -10.74 -0.85
C VAL A 41 -7.63 -10.64 -2.30
N ARG A 42 -8.49 -10.88 -3.28
CA ARG A 42 -8.13 -10.75 -4.70
C ARG A 42 -8.41 -9.35 -5.23
N HIS A 43 -7.51 -8.85 -6.08
CA HIS A 43 -7.65 -7.52 -6.69
C HIS A 43 -8.75 -7.46 -7.78
N ASP A 44 -9.13 -8.61 -8.35
CA ASP A 44 -9.99 -8.73 -9.53
C ASP A 44 -11.41 -9.26 -9.23
N SER A 45 -11.73 -9.56 -7.96
CA SER A 45 -12.97 -10.25 -7.61
C SER A 45 -13.43 -9.92 -6.18
N GLY A 46 -14.71 -10.15 -5.91
CA GLY A 46 -15.31 -9.93 -4.58
C GLY A 46 -15.71 -8.49 -4.25
N GLY A 47 -15.25 -7.50 -5.02
CA GLY A 47 -15.58 -6.08 -4.86
C GLY A 47 -16.76 -5.57 -5.70
N VAL A 48 -17.01 -4.26 -5.59
CA VAL A 48 -18.01 -3.53 -6.38
C VAL A 48 -17.31 -2.40 -7.13
N GLU A 49 -17.48 -2.36 -8.45
CA GLU A 49 -16.99 -1.25 -9.26
C GLU A 49 -17.94 -0.05 -9.21
N ALA A 50 -17.38 1.15 -9.03
CA ALA A 50 -18.14 2.40 -9.02
C ALA A 50 -17.46 3.45 -9.92
N LYS A 51 -18.27 4.19 -10.67
CA LYS A 51 -17.76 5.32 -11.47
C LYS A 51 -17.31 6.45 -10.56
N VAL A 52 -16.21 7.10 -10.92
CA VAL A 52 -15.74 8.32 -10.25
C VAL A 52 -16.54 9.52 -10.78
N ALA A 53 -17.07 10.34 -9.87
CA ALA A 53 -17.71 11.61 -10.21
C ALA A 53 -16.75 12.80 -10.10
N ASN A 54 -15.87 12.82 -9.09
CA ASN A 54 -14.90 13.89 -8.91
C ASN A 54 -13.63 13.41 -8.21
N ARG A 55 -12.53 14.13 -8.41
CA ARG A 55 -11.24 13.95 -7.73
C ARG A 55 -10.79 15.30 -7.21
N THR A 56 -10.38 15.38 -5.95
CA THR A 56 -9.96 16.63 -5.33
C THR A 56 -8.73 16.39 -4.49
N SER A 57 -7.59 16.95 -4.90
CA SER A 57 -6.37 16.96 -4.10
C SER A 57 -6.45 18.01 -3.01
N HIS A 58 -5.64 17.87 -1.97
CA HIS A 58 -5.46 18.93 -0.97
C HIS A 58 -5.09 20.25 -1.68
N PRO A 59 -5.70 21.39 -1.30
CA PRO A 59 -5.46 22.68 -1.98
C PRO A 59 -4.00 23.14 -1.90
N GLU A 60 -3.29 22.69 -0.87
CA GLU A 60 -1.85 22.96 -0.66
C GLU A 60 -0.99 21.74 -1.00
N TYR A 61 -1.48 20.82 -1.83
CA TYR A 61 -0.67 19.74 -2.36
C TYR A 61 0.47 20.32 -3.22
N LEU A 62 1.71 19.95 -2.91
CA LEU A 62 2.88 20.39 -3.65
C LEU A 62 3.81 19.21 -3.88
N LEU A 63 3.95 18.79 -5.13
CA LEU A 63 4.99 17.85 -5.53
C LEU A 63 6.28 18.63 -5.79
N SER A 64 7.35 18.30 -5.07
CA SER A 64 8.68 18.86 -5.30
C SER A 64 9.29 18.27 -6.59
N GLU A 65 8.84 18.75 -7.77
CA GLU A 65 9.31 18.25 -9.07
C GLU A 65 10.73 18.73 -9.47
N TYR A 66 11.32 19.71 -8.77
CA TYR A 66 12.50 20.45 -9.28
C TYR A 66 13.78 20.36 -8.46
N ASP A 67 13.81 19.57 -7.38
CA ASP A 67 15.00 19.43 -6.54
C ASP A 67 15.21 17.98 -6.11
N ASN A 68 16.11 17.29 -6.80
CA ASN A 68 16.60 15.95 -6.51
C ASN A 68 17.41 15.86 -5.18
N THR A 69 17.49 16.94 -4.41
CA THR A 69 17.95 16.96 -3.01
C THR A 69 16.83 17.04 -1.97
N LYS A 70 15.56 17.06 -2.41
CA LYS A 70 14.38 17.12 -1.53
C LYS A 70 13.35 16.08 -1.93
N PRO A 71 13.15 14.99 -1.17
CA PRO A 71 12.08 14.10 -1.53
C PRO A 71 10.73 14.52 -0.91
N TYR A 72 9.69 14.25 -1.68
CA TYR A 72 8.28 14.12 -1.28
C TYR A 72 7.34 15.33 -1.30
N ALA A 73 6.12 14.97 -1.66
CA ALA A 73 4.95 15.80 -1.74
C ALA A 73 4.53 16.33 -0.36
N ASN A 74 4.15 17.60 -0.30
CA ASN A 74 3.46 18.18 0.84
C ASN A 74 1.96 17.93 0.71
N ASN A 75 1.30 17.65 1.83
CA ASN A 75 -0.14 17.41 1.90
C ASN A 75 -0.61 16.40 0.85
N ASP A 76 0.10 15.27 0.77
CA ASP A 76 -0.15 14.18 -0.19
C ASP A 76 -1.41 13.40 0.17
N ILE A 77 -2.55 14.06 -0.01
CA ILE A 77 -3.86 13.50 0.25
C ILE A 77 -4.85 14.03 -0.78
N GLY A 78 -5.78 13.17 -1.20
CA GLY A 78 -6.86 13.52 -2.09
C GLY A 78 -8.11 12.70 -1.79
N ILE A 79 -9.25 13.24 -2.19
CA ILE A 79 -10.56 12.62 -2.01
C ILE A 79 -11.13 12.28 -3.40
N ILE A 80 -11.56 11.03 -3.55
CA ILE A 80 -12.30 10.56 -4.71
C ILE A 80 -13.78 10.49 -4.33
N LYS A 81 -14.62 11.27 -5.02
CA LYS A 81 -16.07 11.20 -4.89
C LYS A 81 -16.62 10.23 -5.93
N LEU A 82 -17.32 9.19 -5.49
CA LEU A 82 -18.00 8.25 -6.36
C LEU A 82 -19.31 8.85 -6.92
N ALA A 83 -19.69 8.45 -8.13
CA ALA A 83 -20.94 8.84 -8.77
C ALA A 83 -22.16 8.19 -8.13
N SER A 84 -21.97 6.99 -7.58
CA SER A 84 -22.97 6.27 -6.80
C SER A 84 -22.34 5.75 -5.51
N PRO A 85 -23.02 5.85 -4.35
CA PRO A 85 -22.51 5.29 -3.10
C PRO A 85 -22.35 3.77 -3.18
N ILE A 86 -21.23 3.25 -2.66
CA ILE A 86 -21.05 1.82 -2.41
C ILE A 86 -21.70 1.50 -1.07
N LYS A 87 -22.64 0.56 -1.02
CA LYS A 87 -23.32 0.16 0.22
C LYS A 87 -22.47 -0.82 1.02
N LYS A 88 -22.62 -0.80 2.36
CA LYS A 88 -22.07 -1.85 3.22
C LYS A 88 -22.60 -3.22 2.81
N SER A 89 -21.77 -4.24 2.99
CA SER A 89 -22.10 -5.64 2.83
C SER A 89 -21.21 -6.48 3.74
N ASP A 90 -21.41 -7.79 3.72
CA ASP A 90 -20.53 -8.79 4.32
C ASP A 90 -19.09 -8.75 3.76
N LYS A 91 -18.86 -8.03 2.65
CA LYS A 91 -17.53 -7.79 2.08
C LYS A 91 -17.07 -6.33 2.09
N ILE A 92 -17.91 -5.40 2.54
CA ILE A 92 -17.63 -3.97 2.43
C ILE A 92 -18.06 -3.27 3.71
N ASP A 93 -17.09 -2.66 4.39
CA ASP A 93 -17.34 -1.74 5.49
C ASP A 93 -16.57 -0.43 5.27
N TYR A 94 -16.89 0.59 6.06
CA TYR A 94 -16.23 1.89 6.02
C TYR A 94 -15.24 2.00 7.17
N ALA A 95 -14.02 2.38 6.82
CA ALA A 95 -13.02 2.79 7.79
C ALA A 95 -13.52 3.99 8.60
N SER A 96 -13.19 4.01 9.89
CA SER A 96 -13.41 5.18 10.73
C SER A 96 -12.17 6.07 10.71
N LEU A 97 -12.40 7.38 10.69
CA LEU A 97 -11.33 8.37 10.83
C LEU A 97 -11.16 8.73 12.32
N PRO A 98 -9.93 9.05 12.75
CA PRO A 98 -9.70 9.60 14.07
C PRO A 98 -10.36 10.98 14.21
N ALA A 99 -10.47 11.46 15.45
CA ALA A 99 -10.97 12.81 15.69
C ALA A 99 -9.98 13.84 15.14
N ASP A 100 -10.47 15.00 14.70
CA ASP A 100 -9.60 16.09 14.24
C ASP A 100 -8.56 16.46 15.32
N GLY A 101 -7.33 16.70 14.89
CA GLY A 101 -6.18 16.94 15.77
C GLY A 101 -5.63 15.72 16.52
N SER A 102 -6.11 14.51 16.23
CA SER A 102 -5.50 13.28 16.77
C SER A 102 -4.16 13.00 16.09
N ASP A 103 -3.28 12.30 16.79
CA ASP A 103 -1.99 11.85 16.27
C ASP A 103 -1.76 10.37 16.63
N ALA A 104 -0.99 9.67 15.79
CA ALA A 104 -0.66 8.28 16.04
C ALA A 104 0.29 8.16 17.24
N MET A 105 0.01 7.22 18.14
CA MET A 105 0.82 7.04 19.34
C MET A 105 2.16 6.39 18.98
N VAL A 106 3.27 7.03 19.37
CA VAL A 106 4.60 6.43 19.21
C VAL A 106 4.67 5.07 19.93
N GLY A 107 5.14 4.06 19.21
CA GLY A 107 5.21 2.68 19.66
C GLY A 107 3.92 1.88 19.46
N SER A 108 2.81 2.50 19.01
CA SER A 108 1.66 1.72 18.56
C SER A 108 1.97 0.95 17.28
N MET A 109 1.21 -0.11 17.05
CA MET A 109 1.31 -0.93 15.84
C MET A 109 0.14 -0.59 14.92
N GLY A 110 0.40 -0.60 13.63
CA GLY A 110 -0.66 -0.55 12.63
C GLY A 110 -0.33 -1.38 11.42
N THR A 111 -1.35 -1.63 10.62
CA THR A 111 -1.26 -2.51 9.46
C THR A 111 -1.49 -1.72 8.18
N VAL A 112 -0.58 -1.88 7.21
CA VAL A 112 -0.81 -1.53 5.80
C VAL A 112 -1.16 -2.80 5.05
N ALA A 113 -2.10 -2.71 4.12
CA ALA A 113 -2.40 -3.78 3.19
C ALA A 113 -2.52 -3.23 1.76
N GLY A 114 -2.05 -4.00 0.79
CA GLY A 114 -2.02 -3.60 -0.61
C GLY A 114 -1.64 -4.73 -1.54
N TRP A 115 -1.85 -4.49 -2.84
CA TRP A 115 -1.47 -5.38 -3.93
C TRP A 115 -0.25 -4.84 -4.70
N GLY A 116 0.51 -3.94 -4.07
CA GLY A 116 1.64 -3.29 -4.70
C GLY A 116 2.83 -4.22 -4.92
N VAL A 117 3.92 -3.67 -5.48
CA VAL A 117 5.09 -4.48 -5.72
C VAL A 117 5.68 -5.00 -4.43
N GLN A 118 6.35 -6.11 -4.62
CA GLN A 118 6.64 -7.01 -3.55
C GLN A 118 8.15 -7.19 -3.33
N GLU A 119 8.96 -6.39 -4.04
CA GLU A 119 10.41 -6.30 -3.89
C GLU A 119 10.88 -4.84 -3.93
N ALA A 120 11.95 -4.58 -3.18
CA ALA A 120 12.62 -3.28 -3.13
C ALA A 120 13.54 -3.02 -4.34
N ASP A 121 13.58 -3.93 -5.32
CA ASP A 121 14.47 -3.80 -6.48
C ASP A 121 13.97 -2.72 -7.44
N TRP A 122 14.85 -1.85 -7.92
CA TRP A 122 14.44 -0.75 -8.82
C TRP A 122 14.18 -1.21 -10.26
N THR A 123 14.08 -2.51 -10.52
CA THR A 123 13.79 -2.98 -11.88
C THR A 123 12.32 -2.68 -12.20
N PHE A 124 12.08 -1.88 -13.24
CA PHE A 124 10.74 -1.57 -13.75
C PHE A 124 10.15 -2.74 -14.57
N ALA A 125 10.62 -3.96 -14.33
CA ALA A 125 10.30 -5.13 -15.14
C ALA A 125 9.16 -5.93 -14.49
N GLY A 126 7.92 -5.60 -14.86
CA GLY A 126 6.76 -6.48 -14.66
C GLY A 126 5.51 -5.77 -14.16
N ASP A 127 4.37 -6.09 -14.77
CA ASP A 127 3.04 -5.89 -14.19
C ASP A 127 2.93 -6.84 -13.00
N VAL A 128 3.07 -6.34 -11.77
CA VAL A 128 3.03 -7.16 -10.54
C VAL A 128 1.97 -6.64 -9.58
N ALA A 129 0.75 -6.43 -10.08
CA ALA A 129 -0.39 -6.53 -9.18
C ALA A 129 -0.47 -8.00 -8.78
N GLU A 130 -0.24 -8.27 -7.51
CA GLU A 130 -0.21 -9.64 -7.02
C GLU A 130 -1.62 -10.16 -6.86
N GLU A 131 -1.82 -11.45 -7.13
CA GLU A 131 -3.16 -12.02 -7.14
C GLU A 131 -3.85 -11.88 -5.78
N ASN A 132 -3.06 -11.93 -4.69
CA ASN A 132 -3.52 -11.86 -3.32
C ASN A 132 -3.04 -10.58 -2.64
N LEU A 133 -3.88 -10.05 -1.75
CA LEU A 133 -3.58 -8.93 -0.89
C LEU A 133 -2.44 -9.32 0.05
N ALA A 134 -1.42 -8.48 0.13
CA ALA A 134 -0.40 -8.58 1.16
C ALA A 134 -0.69 -7.60 2.29
N LYS A 135 -0.21 -7.91 3.49
CA LYS A 135 -0.24 -7.01 4.63
C LYS A 135 1.11 -6.96 5.34
N VAL A 136 1.34 -5.87 6.05
CA VAL A 136 2.46 -5.76 6.98
C VAL A 136 2.07 -4.94 8.19
N THR A 137 2.45 -5.41 9.37
CA THR A 137 2.27 -4.69 10.62
C THR A 137 3.56 -3.94 10.96
N LEU A 138 3.47 -2.63 11.13
CA LEU A 138 4.59 -1.71 11.31
C LEU A 138 4.42 -0.90 12.60
N PRO A 139 5.51 -0.66 13.35
CA PRO A 139 5.46 0.25 14.48
C PRO A 139 5.47 1.70 14.02
N VAL A 140 4.80 2.56 14.80
CA VAL A 140 4.93 4.01 14.72
C VAL A 140 6.17 4.46 15.50
N HIS A 141 7.01 5.25 14.86
CA HIS A 141 8.19 5.87 15.46
C HIS A 141 7.95 7.36 15.74
N ALA A 142 8.76 7.92 16.62
CA ALA A 142 8.83 9.37 16.77
C ALA A 142 9.33 10.00 15.45
N ARG A 143 8.74 11.13 15.03
CA ARG A 143 9.04 11.78 13.74
C ARG A 143 10.52 12.14 13.60
N GLU A 144 11.20 12.41 14.71
CA GLU A 144 12.63 12.72 14.78
C GLU A 144 13.53 11.55 14.29
N VAL A 145 12.99 10.33 14.24
CA VAL A 145 13.66 9.19 13.59
C VAL A 145 13.70 9.43 12.08
N CYS A 146 12.55 9.72 11.48
CA CYS A 146 12.46 10.01 10.06
C CYS A 146 13.15 11.32 9.69
N ASP A 147 13.10 12.37 10.51
CA ASP A 147 13.83 13.62 10.27
C ASP A 147 15.35 13.42 10.05
N LYS A 148 15.92 12.38 10.68
CA LYS A 148 17.34 12.02 10.54
C LYS A 148 17.63 11.17 9.31
N LEU A 149 16.69 10.32 8.93
CA LEU A 149 16.82 9.41 7.80
C LEU A 149 16.47 10.12 6.48
N GLU A 150 15.52 11.04 6.54
CA GLU A 150 14.96 11.75 5.42
C GLU A 150 14.81 13.25 5.76
N PRO A 151 15.83 14.07 5.47
CA PRO A 151 15.83 15.49 5.84
C PRO A 151 14.67 16.30 5.26
N SER A 152 14.02 15.86 4.17
CA SER A 152 12.89 16.61 3.60
C SER A 152 11.59 16.46 4.37
N VAL A 153 11.45 15.43 5.21
CA VAL A 153 10.26 15.31 6.07
C VAL A 153 10.40 16.08 7.38
N LYS A 154 11.57 16.69 7.60
CA LYS A 154 11.93 17.33 8.86
C LYS A 154 10.91 18.36 9.32
N GLY A 155 10.39 18.17 10.54
CA GLY A 155 9.47 19.10 11.19
C GLY A 155 8.05 19.10 10.61
N ARG A 156 7.69 18.12 9.78
CA ARG A 156 6.33 17.96 9.25
C ARG A 156 5.51 17.09 10.19
N ASP A 157 4.48 17.66 10.80
CA ASP A 157 3.47 16.94 11.57
C ASP A 157 2.50 16.14 10.69
N THR A 158 2.38 16.51 9.41
CA THR A 158 1.56 15.84 8.39
C THR A 158 2.10 14.49 7.89
N VAL A 159 3.25 14.03 8.38
CA VAL A 159 3.88 12.76 7.98
C VAL A 159 4.01 11.85 9.20
N LEU A 160 3.63 10.58 9.04
CA LEU A 160 3.88 9.54 10.02
C LEU A 160 5.20 8.83 9.72
N CYS A 161 5.99 8.59 10.76
CA CYS A 161 7.20 7.78 10.66
C CYS A 161 6.87 6.33 11.04
N ILE A 162 6.75 5.44 10.04
CA ILE A 162 6.43 4.03 10.25
C ILE A 162 7.42 3.12 9.54
N GLY A 163 7.56 1.89 10.02
CA GLY A 163 8.37 0.87 9.35
C GLY A 163 9.56 0.38 10.17
N GLY A 164 10.57 -0.16 9.49
CA GLY A 164 11.79 -0.68 10.12
C GLY A 164 11.88 -2.20 10.11
N ASN A 165 13.02 -2.75 10.55
CA ASN A 165 13.33 -4.19 10.48
C ASN A 165 13.20 -4.78 9.06
N GLY A 166 13.52 -4.00 8.04
CA GLY A 166 13.35 -4.38 6.64
C GLY A 166 11.88 -4.46 6.20
N LYS A 167 10.97 -3.79 6.92
CA LYS A 167 9.54 -3.78 6.61
C LYS A 167 9.00 -2.39 6.27
N SER A 168 8.17 -2.31 5.23
CA SER A 168 7.56 -1.06 4.75
C SER A 168 6.52 -1.32 3.66
N ALA A 169 5.54 -0.41 3.50
CA ALA A 169 4.78 -0.25 2.26
C ALA A 169 5.72 -0.04 1.05
N CYS A 170 5.28 -0.37 -0.16
CA CYS A 170 6.12 -0.28 -1.36
C CYS A 170 5.40 0.41 -2.55
N ARG A 171 6.01 0.34 -3.73
CA ARG A 171 5.45 0.94 -4.95
C ARG A 171 4.08 0.30 -5.25
N TYR A 172 3.15 1.12 -5.74
CA TYR A 172 1.75 0.75 -6.00
C TYR A 172 0.88 0.48 -4.76
N ASP A 173 1.40 0.62 -3.53
CA ASP A 173 0.56 0.69 -2.31
C ASP A 173 0.09 2.12 -1.99
N SER A 174 0.56 3.12 -2.75
CA SER A 174 0.22 4.53 -2.53
C SER A 174 -1.29 4.78 -2.53
N GLY A 175 -1.77 5.55 -1.55
CA GLY A 175 -3.19 5.75 -1.29
C GLY A 175 -3.82 4.68 -0.39
N GLY A 176 -3.10 3.60 -0.08
CA GLY A 176 -3.52 2.58 0.88
C GLY A 176 -3.56 3.14 2.31
N GLY A 177 -4.50 2.65 3.12
CA GLY A 177 -4.63 3.08 4.50
C GLY A 177 -3.61 2.42 5.44
N PHE A 178 -3.11 3.17 6.40
CA PHE A 178 -2.44 2.65 7.60
C PHE A 178 -3.44 2.62 8.75
N PHE A 179 -3.78 1.41 9.20
CA PHE A 179 -4.82 1.17 10.20
C PHE A 179 -4.19 0.90 11.56
N ASP A 180 -4.57 1.65 12.59
CA ASP A 180 -4.10 1.38 13.96
C ASP A 180 -4.75 0.09 14.48
N ASP A 181 -3.93 -0.85 14.95
CA ASP A 181 -4.40 -2.21 15.30
C ASP A 181 -5.31 -2.23 16.54
N THR A 182 -5.28 -1.18 17.38
CA THR A 182 -6.09 -1.08 18.59
C THR A 182 -7.46 -0.47 18.32
N THR A 183 -7.49 0.59 17.51
CA THR A 183 -8.69 1.39 17.25
C THR A 183 -9.38 1.02 15.93
N SER A 184 -8.68 0.32 15.03
CA SER A 184 -9.11 0.05 13.65
C SER A 184 -9.41 1.32 12.83
N GLN A 185 -8.92 2.49 13.28
CA GLN A 185 -9.03 3.74 12.54
C GLN A 185 -7.93 3.86 11.49
N VAL A 186 -8.24 4.49 10.36
CA VAL A 186 -7.22 4.87 9.38
C VAL A 186 -6.54 6.14 9.88
N VAL A 187 -5.30 6.00 10.32
CA VAL A 187 -4.52 7.10 10.92
C VAL A 187 -3.46 7.65 9.95
N GLY A 188 -3.24 7.00 8.81
CA GLY A 188 -2.33 7.47 7.77
C GLY A 188 -2.69 6.94 6.38
N VAL A 189 -2.04 7.51 5.37
CA VAL A 189 -2.10 7.09 3.97
C VAL A 189 -0.67 6.82 3.50
N ALA A 190 -0.46 5.67 2.85
CA ALA A 190 0.83 5.22 2.32
C ALA A 190 1.17 5.88 0.97
#